data_AF-A0AAX4HIW7-F1
#
_entry.id   AF-A0AAX4HIW7-F1
#
_cell.length_a   1.000
_cell.length_b   1.000
_cell.length_c   1.000
_cell.angle_alpha   90.00
_cell.angle_beta   90.00
_cell.angle_gamma   90.00
#
_symmetry.space_group_name_H-M   'P 1'
#
loop_
_entity.id
_entity.type
_entity.pdbx_description
1 polymer ?
#
loop_
_entity_poly.entity_id
_entity_poly.type
_entity_poly.pdbx_seq_one_letter_code
_entity_poly.pdbx_strand_id
1 'polypeptide(L)'
;MRKLQEAQGLDQLIEAGSSGYFPLFYQDWILESFSDVSEVKRMSFSRAAETVHKVYKQIERHSSIERKKTAIQALQNDERKEFVLSFMKMVEYRALDKMRELH
;
A
#
# COMPACT_ATOMS: atom_id res chain seq x y z
N MET A 1 -6.97 21.58 -5.96
CA MET A 1 -7.97 20.68 -5.34
C MET A 1 -7.65 19.19 -5.54
N ARG A 2 -7.28 18.73 -6.75
CA ARG A 2 -6.94 17.31 -7.02
C ARG A 2 -5.88 16.71 -6.06
N LYS A 3 -4.74 17.38 -5.86
CA LYS A 3 -3.66 16.92 -4.94
C LYS A 3 -4.11 16.69 -3.49
N LEU A 4 -5.14 17.38 -3.01
CA LEU A 4 -5.67 17.21 -1.63
C LEU A 4 -6.57 15.97 -1.52
N GLN A 5 -7.30 15.60 -2.57
CA GLN A 5 -8.11 14.38 -2.61
C GLN A 5 -7.25 13.12 -2.83
N GLU A 6 -6.19 13.21 -3.63
CA GLU A 6 -5.21 12.13 -3.84
C GLU A 6 -4.56 11.72 -2.51
N ALA A 7 -4.16 12.71 -1.69
CA ALA A 7 -3.61 12.49 -0.36
C ALA A 7 -4.64 11.86 0.59
N GLN A 8 -5.87 12.39 0.65
CA GLN A 8 -6.91 11.88 1.54
C GLN A 8 -7.26 10.41 1.31
N GLY A 9 -7.34 9.97 0.05
CA GLY A 9 -7.70 8.58 -0.26
C GLY A 9 -6.60 7.58 0.11
N LEU A 10 -5.35 7.89 -0.22
CA LEU A 10 -4.22 7.01 0.11
C LEU A 10 -3.94 6.99 1.62
N ASP A 11 -3.99 8.16 2.27
CA ASP A 11 -3.78 8.25 3.72
C ASP A 11 -4.84 7.43 4.48
N GLN A 12 -6.10 7.48 4.07
CA GLN A 12 -7.17 6.65 4.65
C GLN A 12 -6.91 5.15 4.50
N LEU A 13 -6.33 4.72 3.38
CA LEU A 13 -5.98 3.32 3.15
C LEU A 13 -4.81 2.88 4.03
N ILE A 14 -3.80 3.72 4.20
CA ILE A 14 -2.65 3.46 5.08
C ILE A 14 -3.12 3.43 6.55
N GLU A 15 -4.02 4.34 6.91
CA GLU A 15 -4.66 4.42 8.22
C GLU A 15 -5.45 3.13 8.51
N ALA A 16 -6.29 2.69 7.58
CA ALA A 16 -7.01 1.43 7.67
C ALA A 16 -6.07 0.22 7.79
N GLY A 17 -4.98 0.22 7.02
CA GLY A 17 -3.96 -0.82 7.09
C GLY A 17 -3.28 -0.90 8.46
N SER A 18 -3.11 0.24 9.14
CA SER A 18 -2.56 0.30 10.50
C SER A 18 -3.48 -0.39 11.52
N SER A 19 -4.76 -0.53 11.20
CA SER A 19 -5.77 -1.28 11.97
C SER A 19 -5.99 -2.71 11.43
N GLY A 20 -5.19 -3.16 10.46
CA GLY A 20 -5.26 -4.50 9.88
C GLY A 20 -6.25 -4.66 8.72
N TYR A 21 -6.85 -3.58 8.21
CA TYR A 21 -7.79 -3.63 7.09
C TYR A 21 -7.13 -3.25 5.75
N PHE A 22 -7.12 -4.19 4.80
CA PHE A 22 -6.39 -4.06 3.52
C PHE A 22 -7.31 -4.19 2.29
N PRO A 23 -8.19 -3.20 2.02
CA PRO A 23 -9.24 -3.32 1.00
C PRO A 23 -8.70 -3.50 -0.43
N LEU A 24 -7.50 -2.98 -0.72
CA LEU A 24 -6.89 -3.05 -2.05
C LEU A 24 -6.31 -4.42 -2.42
N PHE A 25 -6.09 -5.29 -1.43
CA PHE A 25 -5.36 -6.54 -1.66
C PHE A 25 -6.26 -7.74 -1.41
N TYR A 26 -6.02 -8.81 -2.17
CA TYR A 26 -6.52 -10.12 -1.80
C TYR A 26 -5.55 -10.77 -0.81
N GLN A 27 -6.05 -11.65 0.04
CA GLN A 27 -5.28 -12.21 1.15
C GLN A 27 -4.12 -13.10 0.65
N ASP A 28 -4.35 -13.84 -0.43
CA ASP A 28 -3.33 -14.60 -1.16
C ASP A 28 -2.18 -13.70 -1.62
N TRP A 29 -2.44 -12.53 -2.20
CA TRP A 29 -1.38 -11.61 -2.64
C TRP A 29 -0.51 -11.13 -1.48
N ILE A 30 -1.11 -10.90 -0.32
CA ILE A 30 -0.38 -10.54 0.89
C ILE A 30 0.54 -11.71 1.27
N LEU A 31 0.00 -12.92 1.41
CA LEU A 31 0.75 -14.10 1.80
C LEU A 31 1.89 -14.43 0.83
N GLU A 32 1.63 -14.36 -0.48
CA GLU A 32 2.63 -14.54 -1.55
C GLU A 32 3.75 -13.50 -1.46
N SER A 33 3.42 -12.26 -1.13
CA SER A 33 4.41 -11.18 -1.09
C SER A 33 5.40 -11.34 0.07
N PHE A 34 4.96 -11.95 1.17
CA PHE A 34 5.78 -12.21 2.36
C PHE A 34 6.51 -13.56 2.33
N SER A 35 6.45 -14.32 1.24
CA SER A 35 7.16 -15.61 1.13
C SER A 35 8.68 -15.44 1.25
N ASP A 36 9.22 -14.28 0.88
CA ASP A 36 10.61 -13.89 1.10
C ASP A 36 10.68 -12.64 1.98
N VAL A 37 10.74 -12.86 3.30
CA VAL A 37 10.80 -11.81 4.32
C VAL A 37 12.07 -10.95 4.19
N SER A 38 13.11 -11.44 3.50
CA SER A 38 14.37 -10.71 3.35
C SER A 38 14.23 -9.48 2.44
N GLU A 39 13.33 -9.53 1.45
CA GLU A 39 13.08 -8.41 0.53
C GLU A 39 12.42 -7.23 1.25
N VAL A 40 11.48 -7.51 2.17
CA VAL A 40 10.75 -6.49 2.92
C VAL A 40 11.68 -5.69 3.84
N LYS A 41 12.61 -6.38 4.50
CA LYS A 41 13.55 -5.74 5.46
C LYS A 41 14.55 -4.80 4.78
N ARG A 42 14.88 -5.02 3.50
CA ARG A 42 15.86 -4.22 2.76
C ARG A 42 15.25 -3.00 2.08
N MET A 43 13.92 -2.93 1.97
CA MET A 43 13.24 -1.83 1.29
C MET A 43 13.29 -0.54 2.15
N SER A 44 13.80 0.54 1.56
CA SER A 44 13.79 1.86 2.19
C SER A 44 12.39 2.47 2.14
N PHE A 45 12.06 3.32 3.12
CA PHE A 45 10.78 4.04 3.14
C PHE A 45 10.58 4.92 1.89
N SER A 46 11.63 5.61 1.41
CA SER A 46 11.54 6.45 0.21
C SER A 46 11.13 5.64 -1.02
N ARG A 47 11.75 4.48 -1.24
CA ARG A 47 11.41 3.59 -2.36
C ARG A 47 9.98 3.07 -2.22
N ALA A 48 9.58 2.66 -1.02
CA ALA A 48 8.22 2.21 -0.76
C ALA A 48 7.18 3.30 -1.09
N ALA A 49 7.43 4.53 -0.62
CA ALA A 49 6.56 5.67 -0.88
C ALA A 49 6.46 6.00 -2.38
N GLU A 50 7.57 6.00 -3.10
CA GLU A 50 7.59 6.20 -4.56
C GLU A 50 6.76 5.15 -5.30
N THR A 51 6.95 3.86 -4.98
CA THR A 51 6.19 2.77 -5.59
C THR A 51 4.70 2.89 -5.29
N VAL A 52 4.33 3.14 -4.04
CA VAL A 52 2.92 3.26 -3.65
C VAL A 52 2.28 4.44 -4.35
N HIS A 53 2.91 5.61 -4.37
CA HIS A 53 2.36 6.77 -5.08
C HIS A 53 2.25 6.53 -6.59
N LYS A 54 3.24 5.88 -7.20
CA LYS A 54 3.22 5.55 -8.63
C LYS A 54 2.04 4.64 -8.98
N VAL A 55 1.83 3.56 -8.23
CA VAL A 55 0.75 2.60 -8.51
C VAL A 55 -0.61 3.18 -8.11
N TYR A 56 -0.68 3.85 -6.96
CA TYR A 56 -1.92 4.47 -6.49
C TYR A 56 -2.47 5.49 -7.50
N LYS A 57 -1.62 6.33 -8.09
CA LYS A 57 -2.03 7.28 -9.15
C LYS A 57 -2.65 6.62 -10.38
N GLN A 58 -2.26 5.38 -10.69
CA GLN A 58 -2.85 4.65 -11.82
C GLN A 58 -4.26 4.15 -11.51
N ILE A 59 -4.53 3.84 -10.24
CA ILE A 59 -5.79 3.22 -9.80
C ILE A 59 -6.77 4.22 -9.18
N GLU A 60 -6.31 5.38 -8.69
CA GLU A 60 -7.14 6.36 -7.98
C GLU A 60 -8.29 6.90 -8.84
N ARG A 61 -8.13 6.89 -10.16
CA ARG A 61 -9.18 7.25 -11.14
C ARG A 61 -10.42 6.36 -11.06
N HIS A 62 -10.32 5.17 -10.46
CA HIS A 62 -11.43 4.24 -10.33
C HIS A 62 -12.23 4.55 -9.07
N SER A 63 -13.56 4.68 -9.19
CA SER A 63 -14.43 5.11 -8.08
C SER A 63 -14.59 4.08 -6.97
N SER A 64 -14.67 2.78 -7.28
CA SER A 64 -14.87 1.73 -6.28
C SER A 64 -13.57 0.98 -5.94
N ILE A 65 -13.55 0.33 -4.77
CA ILE A 65 -12.42 -0.52 -4.35
C ILE A 65 -12.27 -1.70 -5.32
N GLU A 66 -13.36 -2.34 -5.72
CA GLU A 66 -13.37 -3.49 -6.63
C GLU A 66 -12.69 -3.14 -7.96
N ARG A 67 -13.01 -1.97 -8.53
CA ARG A 67 -12.37 -1.49 -9.76
C ARG A 67 -10.87 -1.21 -9.57
N LYS A 68 -10.47 -0.71 -8.39
CA LYS A 68 -9.05 -0.56 -8.04
C LYS A 68 -8.36 -1.93 -7.94
N LYS A 69 -8.99 -2.93 -7.31
CA LYS A 69 -8.46 -4.30 -7.23
C LYS A 69 -8.29 -4.93 -8.60
N THR A 70 -9.28 -4.78 -9.49
CA THR A 70 -9.18 -5.24 -10.88
C THR A 70 -8.03 -4.57 -11.63
N ALA A 71 -7.80 -3.27 -11.41
CA ALA A 71 -6.66 -2.57 -12.01
C ALA A 71 -5.32 -3.09 -11.46
N ILE A 72 -5.23 -3.38 -10.16
CA ILE A 72 -4.05 -4.01 -9.54
C ILE A 72 -3.83 -5.43 -10.08
N GLN A 73 -4.90 -6.18 -10.35
CA GLN A 73 -4.82 -7.53 -10.93
C GLN A 73 -4.21 -7.53 -12.33
N ALA A 74 -4.33 -6.43 -13.08
CA ALA A 74 -3.72 -6.26 -14.40
C ALA A 74 -2.21 -5.96 -14.36
N LEU A 75 -1.65 -5.67 -13.18
CA LEU A 75 -0.20 -5.50 -13.02
C LEU A 75 0.51 -6.85 -13.18
N GLN A 76 1.78 -6.80 -13.58
CA GLN A 76 2.63 -7.99 -13.58
C GLN A 76 2.79 -8.51 -12.14
N ASN A 77 3.00 -9.82 -11.98
CA ASN A 77 3.10 -10.44 -10.65
C ASN A 77 4.19 -9.77 -9.78
N ASP A 78 5.35 -9.47 -10.35
CA ASP A 78 6.45 -8.81 -9.63
C ASP A 78 6.10 -7.37 -9.23
N GLU A 79 5.44 -6.61 -10.12
CA GLU A 79 4.99 -5.25 -9.84
C GLU A 79 3.90 -5.24 -8.76
N ARG A 80 2.97 -6.19 -8.81
CA ARG A 80 1.94 -6.39 -7.78
C ARG A 80 2.59 -6.72 -6.43
N LYS A 81 3.56 -7.63 -6.42
CA LYS A 81 4.33 -7.99 -5.21
C LYS A 81 5.06 -6.77 -4.64
N GLU A 82 5.76 -6.02 -5.48
CA GLU A 82 6.48 -4.81 -5.06
C GLU A 82 5.52 -3.77 -4.49
N PHE A 83 4.33 -3.61 -5.08
CA PHE A 83 3.30 -2.71 -4.57
C PHE A 83 2.77 -3.12 -3.19
N VAL A 84 2.45 -4.41 -3.00
CA VAL A 84 2.01 -4.95 -1.71
C VAL A 84 3.07 -4.71 -0.64
N LEU A 85 4.33 -5.06 -0.90
CA LEU A 85 5.42 -4.88 0.06
C LEU A 85 5.66 -3.42 0.41
N SER A 86 5.63 -2.55 -0.60
CA SER A 86 5.79 -1.11 -0.43
C SER A 86 4.66 -0.51 0.41
N PHE A 87 3.41 -0.94 0.16
CA PHE A 87 2.27 -0.51 0.95
C PHE A 87 2.39 -0.93 2.41
N MET A 88 2.77 -2.20 2.65
CA MET A 88 2.95 -2.72 4.00
C MET A 88 4.07 -1.98 4.75
N LYS A 89 5.13 -1.56 4.05
CA LYS A 89 6.19 -0.73 4.63
C LYS A 89 5.68 0.65 5.08
N MET A 90 4.80 1.28 4.31
CA MET A 90 4.19 2.55 4.69
C MET A 90 3.25 2.40 5.89
N VAL A 91 2.49 1.31 5.94
CA VAL A 91 1.63 0.95 7.09
C VAL A 91 2.46 0.74 8.35
N GLU A 92 3.54 -0.03 8.26
CA GLU A 92 4.48 -0.25 9.38
C GLU A 92 5.00 1.09 9.92
N TYR A 93 5.45 1.98 9.04
CA TYR A 93 5.95 3.29 9.42
C TYR A 93 4.89 4.13 10.13
N ARG A 94 3.65 4.16 9.60
CA ARG A 94 2.53 4.88 10.23
C ARG A 94 2.15 4.30 11.60
N ALA A 95 2.14 2.98 11.73
CA ALA A 95 1.82 2.31 12.98
C ALA A 95 2.89 2.61 14.06
N LEU A 96 4.17 2.58 13.69
CA LEU A 96 5.27 2.93 14.59
C LEU A 96 5.22 4.40 15.02
N ASP A 97 4.89 5.31 14.09
CA ASP A 97 4.78 6.74 14.39
C ASP A 97 3.69 7.01 15.44
N LYS A 98 2.50 6.40 15.27
CA LYS A 98 1.42 6.48 16.27
C LYS A 98 1.80 5.92 17.63
N MET A 99 2.53 4.80 17.67
CA MET A 99 3.01 4.25 18.93
C MET A 99 3.94 5.21 19.65
N ARG A 100 4.75 5.98 18.92
CA ARG A 100 5.64 7.00 19.51
C ARG A 100 4.88 8.21 20.04
N GLU A 101 3.77 8.60 19.41
CA GLU A 101 2.93 9.73 19.88
C GLU A 101 2.12 9.38 21.14
N LEU A 102 1.92 8.10 21.44
CA LEU A 102 1.18 7.61 22.60
C LEU A 102 2.02 7.50 23.89
N HIS A 103 3.34 7.72 23.80
CA HIS A 103 4.32 7.58 24.89
C HIS A 103 5.04 8.91 25.15
#